data_AF-A0A7S1Z0E6-F1
#
_entry.id   AF-A0A7S1Z0E6-F1
#
_cell.length_a   1.000
_cell.length_b   1.000
_cell.length_c   1.000
_cell.angle_alpha   90.00
_cell.angle_beta   90.00
_cell.angle_gamma   90.00
#
_symmetry.space_group_name_H-M   'P 1'
#
loop_
_entity.id
_entity.type
_entity.pdbx_description
1 polymer ?
#
loop_
_entity_poly.entity_id
_entity_poly.type
_entity_poly.pdbx_seq_one_letter_code
_entity_poly.pdbx_strand_id
1 'polypeptide(L)'
;HSQSKENIKMTRSTPKKTCCKRPSSSCACFIFLFAITFIVGAAFFFARILSNNHDPIASCNDCHCITSGNASCPATKPRTIFSKTTLDEFSNARALNPHTLSCNPFKNETCDMFPPQNTTLVGSDTVCGLRYEAANNTDECPTDYNMFTYKNTDEAKSDGAVVTHTGACGVCSTTQDLAAYMRTPDILTATKHCSKLSLLRGNSRENCLAEIGLSKACSELWLHRWNAVFVNCLLECTESMLRDEPSNTGPQCELNDCVQCNEDTVGEVFTQVAGRTRRRSGLLSTEARLCEEISPVIHQSCPMVNVTLAEQRSVEN
;
A
#
# COMPACT_ATOMS: atom_id res chain seq x y z
N HIS A 1 -38.42 -0.51 48.14
CA HIS A 1 -38.12 0.93 48.10
C HIS A 1 -38.51 1.47 46.73
N SER A 2 -39.50 2.37 46.73
CA SER A 2 -40.01 3.11 45.58
C SER A 2 -39.06 4.25 45.22
N GLN A 3 -38.69 4.42 43.95
CA GLN A 3 -38.12 5.67 43.46
C GLN A 3 -38.76 6.11 42.13
N SER A 4 -39.61 7.11 42.32
CA SER A 4 -39.99 8.24 41.47
C SER A 4 -39.45 8.32 40.03
N LYS A 5 -40.39 8.38 39.07
CA LYS A 5 -40.18 8.91 37.71
C LYS A 5 -40.47 10.41 37.71
N GLU A 6 -39.47 11.25 37.51
CA GLU A 6 -39.65 12.67 37.23
C GLU A 6 -39.84 12.90 35.72
N ASN A 7 -40.97 13.52 35.37
CA ASN A 7 -41.30 13.97 34.02
C ASN A 7 -40.72 15.37 33.77
N ILE A 8 -39.69 15.47 32.92
CA ILE A 8 -39.17 16.77 32.45
C ILE A 8 -40.00 17.23 31.24
N LYS A 9 -40.78 18.30 31.45
CA LYS A 9 -41.61 18.95 30.44
C LYS A 9 -40.77 20.00 29.70
N MET A 10 -40.21 19.67 28.55
CA MET A 10 -39.53 20.65 27.67
C MET A 10 -40.56 21.53 26.96
N THR A 11 -40.60 22.81 27.29
CA THR A 11 -41.31 23.86 26.54
C THR A 11 -40.48 24.25 25.31
N ARG A 12 -40.97 23.90 24.12
CA ARG A 12 -40.44 24.38 22.83
C ARG A 12 -40.78 25.86 22.65
N SER A 13 -39.79 26.74 22.79
CA SER A 13 -39.84 28.10 22.27
C SER A 13 -39.52 28.07 20.77
N THR A 14 -40.49 28.41 19.93
CA THR A 14 -40.28 28.58 18.48
C THR A 14 -39.57 29.90 18.19
N PRO A 15 -38.40 29.90 17.52
CA PRO A 15 -37.75 31.14 17.11
C PRO A 15 -38.57 31.84 16.03
N LYS A 16 -38.90 33.11 16.26
CA LYS A 16 -39.52 34.00 15.27
C LYS A 16 -38.59 34.14 14.07
N LYS A 17 -39.07 33.77 12.88
CA LYS A 17 -38.41 34.03 11.61
C LYS A 17 -38.47 35.53 11.31
N THR A 18 -37.40 36.24 11.59
CA THR A 18 -37.16 37.58 11.02
C THR A 18 -36.80 37.40 9.55
N CYS A 19 -37.76 37.70 8.67
CA CYS A 19 -37.51 37.83 7.23
C CYS A 19 -36.53 38.99 7.00
N CYS A 20 -35.38 38.69 6.39
CA CYS A 20 -34.46 39.69 5.85
C CYS A 20 -35.19 40.57 4.84
N LYS A 21 -35.37 41.85 5.20
CA LYS A 21 -35.98 42.88 4.38
C LYS A 21 -34.88 43.52 3.53
N ARG A 22 -34.94 43.28 2.21
CA ARG A 22 -34.16 43.87 1.11
C ARG A 22 -32.63 43.64 1.14
N PRO A 23 -32.05 42.97 0.13
CA PRO A 23 -30.60 42.91 -0.01
C PRO A 23 -30.09 44.31 -0.38
N SER A 24 -29.26 44.89 0.49
CA SER A 24 -28.39 46.00 0.06
C SER A 24 -27.40 45.46 -0.97
N SER A 25 -27.03 46.27 -1.98
CA SER A 25 -26.13 45.85 -3.07
C SER A 25 -24.79 45.32 -2.57
N SER A 26 -24.40 45.65 -1.34
CA SER A 26 -23.21 45.14 -0.67
C SER A 26 -23.25 43.63 -0.40
N CYS A 27 -24.42 43.03 -0.13
CA CYS A 27 -24.53 41.61 0.22
C CYS A 27 -24.33 40.67 -0.98
N ALA A 28 -24.78 41.10 -2.18
CA ALA A 28 -24.56 40.35 -3.42
C ALA A 28 -23.07 40.31 -3.81
N CYS A 29 -22.32 41.38 -3.52
CA CYS A 29 -20.89 41.46 -3.83
C CYS A 29 -20.06 40.48 -2.97
N PHE A 30 -20.40 40.33 -1.68
CA PHE A 30 -19.73 39.37 -0.79
C PHE A 30 -19.98 37.92 -1.18
N ILE A 31 -21.20 37.57 -1.58
CA ILE A 31 -21.52 36.21 -2.04
C ILE A 31 -20.76 35.88 -3.34
N PHE A 32 -20.64 36.85 -4.24
CA PHE A 32 -19.93 36.67 -5.50
C PHE A 32 -18.41 36.51 -5.28
N LEU A 33 -17.81 37.31 -4.39
CA LEU A 33 -16.40 37.18 -3.99
C LEU A 33 -16.10 35.84 -3.33
N PHE A 34 -16.96 35.36 -2.44
CA PHE A 34 -16.81 34.03 -1.82
C PHE A 34 -16.96 32.88 -2.82
N ALA A 35 -17.89 32.99 -3.77
CA ALA A 35 -18.05 31.99 -4.82
C ALA A 35 -16.82 31.94 -5.73
N ILE A 36 -16.25 33.10 -6.10
CA ILE A 36 -15.03 33.17 -6.92
C ILE A 36 -13.84 32.59 -6.16
N THR A 37 -13.61 32.96 -4.90
CA THR A 37 -12.49 32.40 -4.12
C THR A 37 -12.63 30.90 -3.92
N PHE A 38 -13.85 30.40 -3.72
CA PHE A 38 -14.11 28.95 -3.64
C PHE A 38 -13.85 28.24 -4.98
N ILE A 39 -14.30 28.79 -6.10
CA ILE A 39 -14.09 28.21 -7.44
C ILE A 39 -12.61 28.23 -7.82
N VAL A 40 -11.92 29.35 -7.59
CA VAL A 40 -10.48 29.46 -7.86
C VAL A 40 -9.68 28.54 -6.93
N GLY A 41 -10.04 28.47 -5.64
CA GLY A 41 -9.44 27.53 -4.69
C GLY A 41 -9.65 26.07 -5.09
N ALA A 42 -10.87 25.70 -5.50
CA ALA A 42 -11.17 24.37 -6.01
C ALA A 42 -10.42 24.07 -7.32
N ALA A 43 -10.35 25.02 -8.25
CA ALA A 43 -9.62 24.86 -9.50
C ALA A 43 -8.11 24.70 -9.27
N PHE A 44 -7.50 25.46 -8.35
CA PHE A 44 -6.11 25.26 -7.94
C PHE A 44 -5.89 23.92 -7.24
N PHE A 45 -6.83 23.50 -6.40
CA PHE A 45 -6.77 22.20 -5.75
C PHE A 45 -6.85 21.04 -6.76
N PHE A 46 -7.80 21.10 -7.71
CA PHE A 46 -7.91 20.11 -8.79
C PHE A 46 -6.72 20.17 -9.76
N ALA A 47 -6.23 21.36 -10.10
CA ALA A 47 -5.02 21.51 -10.92
C ALA A 47 -3.79 20.92 -10.22
N ARG A 48 -3.65 21.10 -8.90
CA ARG A 48 -2.55 20.50 -8.12
C ARG A 48 -2.68 18.97 -8.03
N ILE A 49 -3.90 18.45 -7.92
CA ILE A 49 -4.17 17.00 -8.02
C ILE A 49 -3.78 16.45 -9.41
N LEU A 50 -4.07 17.19 -10.48
CA LEU A 50 -3.76 16.78 -11.85
C LEU A 50 -2.31 17.08 -12.28
N SER A 51 -1.58 17.92 -11.53
CA SER A 51 -0.23 18.40 -11.87
C SER A 51 0.90 17.54 -11.29
N ASN A 52 0.62 16.48 -10.52
CA ASN A 52 1.65 15.59 -10.01
C ASN A 52 2.14 14.61 -11.10
N ASN A 53 2.84 15.16 -12.09
CA ASN A 53 3.70 14.43 -13.03
C ASN A 53 5.06 14.07 -12.40
N HIS A 54 5.18 14.09 -11.07
CA HIS A 54 6.35 13.55 -10.40
C HIS A 54 6.33 12.03 -10.59
N ASP A 55 7.44 11.51 -11.12
CA ASP A 55 7.70 10.08 -11.13
C ASP A 55 7.52 9.61 -9.66
N PRO A 56 6.53 8.76 -9.35
CA PRO A 56 6.20 8.40 -7.97
C PRO A 56 7.28 7.49 -7.34
N ILE A 57 8.46 7.42 -7.94
CA ILE A 57 9.58 6.62 -7.51
C ILE A 57 10.63 7.56 -6.95
N ALA A 58 11.00 7.34 -5.69
CA ALA A 58 12.06 8.12 -5.10
C ALA A 58 13.40 7.85 -5.79
N SER A 59 14.20 8.90 -5.90
CA SER A 59 15.58 8.84 -6.36
C SER A 59 16.49 9.57 -5.38
N CYS A 60 17.72 9.10 -5.25
CA CYS A 60 18.76 9.69 -4.43
C CYS A 60 20.02 9.89 -5.27
N ASN A 61 20.45 11.15 -5.48
CA ASN A 61 21.69 11.47 -6.22
C ASN A 61 21.81 10.71 -7.57
N ASP A 62 20.78 10.82 -8.42
CA ASP A 62 20.63 10.10 -9.70
C ASP A 62 20.51 8.57 -9.62
N CYS A 63 20.48 8.00 -8.41
CA CYS A 63 20.21 6.59 -8.18
C CYS A 63 18.76 6.33 -7.80
N HIS A 64 18.25 5.14 -8.09
CA HIS A 64 16.89 4.70 -7.72
C HIS A 64 16.81 4.13 -6.29
N CYS A 65 17.91 4.19 -5.54
CA CYS A 65 18.07 3.72 -4.16
C CYS A 65 19.22 4.47 -3.49
N ILE A 66 19.41 4.26 -2.18
CA ILE A 66 20.50 4.82 -1.39
C ILE A 66 21.68 3.85 -1.45
N THR A 67 22.84 4.32 -1.89
CA THR A 67 24.07 3.52 -1.97
C THR A 67 24.84 3.57 -0.66
N SER A 68 25.31 2.42 -0.16
CA SER A 68 26.14 2.36 1.05
C SER A 68 27.57 2.83 0.77
N GLY A 69 27.95 3.99 1.32
CA GLY A 69 29.30 4.56 1.15
C GLY A 69 29.60 5.00 -0.28
N ASN A 70 30.74 4.56 -0.83
CA ASN A 70 31.17 4.89 -2.21
C ASN A 70 30.67 3.90 -3.26
N ALA A 71 29.67 3.07 -2.93
CA ALA A 71 29.10 2.13 -3.90
C ALA A 71 28.45 2.89 -5.07
N SER A 72 28.62 2.37 -6.28
CA SER A 72 27.92 2.89 -7.45
C SER A 72 26.47 2.44 -7.45
N CYS A 73 25.58 3.24 -8.06
CA CYS A 73 24.20 2.85 -8.26
C CYS A 73 24.14 1.53 -9.07
N PRO A 74 23.28 0.56 -8.69
CA PRO A 74 23.12 -0.65 -9.47
C PRO A 74 22.79 -0.34 -10.93
N ALA A 75 23.53 -0.96 -11.86
CA ALA A 75 23.36 -0.73 -13.29
C ALA A 75 21.94 -1.10 -13.78
N THR A 76 21.35 -2.14 -13.18
CA THR A 76 20.01 -2.61 -13.51
C THR A 76 18.98 -1.88 -12.66
N LYS A 77 18.20 -0.98 -13.27
CA LYS A 77 17.03 -0.37 -12.63
C LYS A 77 15.88 -1.38 -12.61
N PRO A 78 15.22 -1.62 -11.46
CA PRO A 78 14.04 -2.46 -11.41
C PRO A 78 12.91 -1.93 -12.31
N ARG A 79 12.11 -2.85 -12.85
CA ARG A 79 11.00 -2.52 -13.74
C ARG A 79 9.93 -1.72 -12.99
N THR A 80 9.55 -0.57 -13.52
CA THR A 80 8.50 0.31 -12.96
C THR A 80 7.22 0.34 -13.80
N ILE A 81 7.29 -0.10 -15.06
CA ILE A 81 6.17 -0.10 -16.00
C ILE A 81 5.82 -1.53 -16.38
N PHE A 82 4.59 -1.94 -16.08
CA PHE A 82 4.07 -3.28 -16.35
C PHE A 82 3.01 -3.23 -17.43
N SER A 83 2.98 -4.25 -18.29
CA SER A 83 1.96 -4.34 -19.34
C SER A 83 0.59 -4.61 -18.72
N LYS A 84 -0.48 -4.14 -19.37
CA LYS A 84 -1.85 -4.44 -18.92
C LYS A 84 -2.08 -5.95 -18.82
N THR A 85 -1.63 -6.73 -19.81
CA THR A 85 -1.74 -8.18 -19.82
C THR A 85 -1.10 -8.81 -18.58
N THR A 86 0.13 -8.42 -18.25
CA THR A 86 0.84 -8.90 -17.04
C THR A 86 0.08 -8.57 -15.76
N LEU A 87 -0.46 -7.35 -15.66
CA LEU A 87 -1.24 -6.92 -14.50
C LEU A 87 -2.55 -7.70 -14.37
N ASP A 88 -3.23 -7.95 -15.49
CA ASP A 88 -4.48 -8.69 -15.53
C ASP A 88 -4.25 -10.17 -15.20
N GLU A 89 -3.18 -10.79 -15.70
CA GLU A 89 -2.79 -12.17 -15.37
C GLU A 89 -2.53 -12.34 -13.86
N PHE A 90 -1.71 -11.48 -13.26
CA PHE A 90 -1.48 -11.54 -11.81
C PHE A 90 -2.75 -11.24 -11.00
N SER A 91 -3.57 -10.30 -11.45
CA SER A 91 -4.80 -9.92 -10.77
C SER A 91 -5.89 -11.00 -10.82
N ASN A 92 -5.89 -11.83 -11.87
CA ASN A 92 -6.89 -12.88 -12.08
C ASN A 92 -6.43 -14.25 -11.55
N ALA A 93 -5.13 -14.45 -11.33
CA ALA A 93 -4.62 -15.65 -10.67
C ALA A 93 -5.13 -15.73 -9.22
N ARG A 94 -5.46 -16.96 -8.79
CA ARG A 94 -6.17 -17.25 -7.55
C ARG A 94 -5.31 -18.09 -6.61
N ALA A 95 -5.04 -17.53 -5.43
CA ALA A 95 -4.49 -18.29 -4.32
C ALA A 95 -5.54 -19.29 -3.81
N LEU A 96 -5.15 -20.57 -3.70
CA LEU A 96 -5.97 -21.64 -3.13
C LEU A 96 -5.87 -21.69 -1.59
N ASN A 97 -4.81 -21.13 -1.02
CA ASN A 97 -4.54 -21.07 0.41
C ASN A 97 -4.18 -19.64 0.89
N PRO A 98 -5.00 -18.61 0.60
CA PRO A 98 -4.69 -17.23 0.98
C PRO A 98 -4.60 -17.08 2.50
N HIS A 99 -3.63 -16.29 2.97
CA HIS A 99 -3.58 -15.89 4.37
C HIS A 99 -4.70 -14.90 4.68
N THR A 100 -5.30 -15.07 5.86
CA THR A 100 -6.38 -14.24 6.38
C THR A 100 -5.96 -13.62 7.71
N LEU A 101 -6.56 -12.47 8.02
CA LEU A 101 -6.31 -11.72 9.23
C LEU A 101 -7.52 -11.85 10.16
N SER A 102 -7.34 -12.35 11.38
CA SER A 102 -8.44 -12.55 12.34
C SER A 102 -8.59 -11.43 13.36
N CYS A 103 -7.63 -10.49 13.40
CA CYS A 103 -7.45 -9.51 14.47
C CYS A 103 -6.60 -8.32 14.02
N ASN A 104 -6.47 -7.30 14.88
CA ASN A 104 -5.58 -6.16 14.64
C ASN A 104 -4.19 -6.44 15.24
N PRO A 105 -3.14 -6.65 14.41
CA PRO A 105 -1.80 -7.00 14.91
C PRO A 105 -1.08 -5.85 15.61
N PHE A 106 -1.54 -4.60 15.43
CA PHE A 106 -0.95 -3.43 16.12
C PHE A 106 -1.55 -3.19 17.51
N LYS A 107 -2.56 -3.97 17.89
CA LYS A 107 -3.19 -3.93 19.22
C LYS A 107 -3.10 -5.24 19.97
N ASN A 108 -2.91 -6.34 19.25
CA ASN A 108 -2.83 -7.66 19.82
C ASN A 108 -1.55 -8.36 19.33
N GLU A 109 -0.60 -8.54 20.23
CA GLU A 109 0.65 -9.27 19.96
C GLU A 109 0.40 -10.75 19.64
N THR A 110 -0.70 -11.32 20.11
CA THR A 110 -1.11 -12.70 19.79
C THR A 110 -2.02 -12.75 18.56
N CYS A 111 -1.87 -11.81 17.63
CA CYS A 111 -2.73 -11.79 16.47
C CYS A 111 -2.44 -12.95 15.51
N ASP A 112 -3.28 -13.97 15.56
CA ASP A 112 -3.14 -15.17 14.75
C ASP A 112 -3.49 -14.91 13.29
N MET A 113 -2.55 -15.24 12.41
CA MET A 113 -2.77 -15.38 10.97
C MET A 113 -3.20 -16.80 10.64
N PHE A 114 -4.09 -16.95 9.67
CA PHE A 114 -4.47 -18.27 9.16
C PHE A 114 -4.23 -18.36 7.63
N PRO A 115 -3.37 -19.29 7.16
CA PRO A 115 -2.56 -20.20 7.97
C PRO A 115 -1.48 -19.44 8.79
N PRO A 116 -1.00 -20.01 9.92
CA PRO A 116 0.05 -19.40 10.71
C PRO A 116 1.31 -19.14 9.86
N GLN A 117 1.94 -18.00 10.06
CA GLN A 117 3.25 -17.75 9.47
C GLN A 117 4.31 -18.62 10.15
N ASN A 118 5.22 -19.16 9.35
CA ASN A 118 6.36 -19.89 9.90
C ASN A 118 7.42 -18.91 10.40
N THR A 119 7.19 -18.31 11.56
CA THR A 119 8.07 -17.29 12.15
C THR A 119 9.45 -17.85 12.52
N THR A 120 9.58 -19.16 12.70
CA THR A 120 10.88 -19.82 12.95
C THR A 120 11.81 -19.81 11.73
N LEU A 121 11.25 -19.62 10.53
CA LEU A 121 12.02 -19.49 9.30
C LEU A 121 12.41 -18.04 9.00
N VAL A 122 12.07 -17.05 9.84
CA VAL A 122 12.37 -15.64 9.57
C VAL A 122 13.88 -15.41 9.62
N GLY A 123 14.51 -15.42 8.44
CA GLY A 123 15.90 -15.07 8.19
C GLY A 123 16.07 -14.28 6.89
N SER A 124 17.28 -13.77 6.62
CA SER A 124 17.60 -12.97 5.43
C SER A 124 17.30 -13.69 4.11
N ASP A 125 17.38 -15.02 4.12
CA ASP A 125 17.30 -15.83 2.89
C ASP A 125 15.87 -16.31 2.62
N THR A 126 14.96 -16.19 3.59
CA THR A 126 13.57 -16.64 3.50
C THR A 126 12.89 -16.08 2.26
N VAL A 127 12.05 -16.88 1.61
CA VAL A 127 11.25 -16.43 0.47
C VAL A 127 9.82 -16.95 0.54
N CYS A 128 8.91 -16.21 -0.08
CA CYS A 128 7.57 -16.68 -0.40
C CYS A 128 7.57 -17.17 -1.86
N GLY A 129 7.20 -18.43 -2.05
CA GLY A 129 7.10 -19.08 -3.36
C GLY A 129 5.66 -19.43 -3.71
N LEU A 130 5.36 -19.41 -5.01
CA LEU A 130 4.08 -19.79 -5.59
C LEU A 130 4.22 -21.14 -6.28
N ARG A 131 3.45 -22.14 -5.86
CA ARG A 131 3.36 -23.44 -6.53
C ARG A 131 2.04 -23.52 -7.28
N TYR A 132 2.11 -23.45 -8.60
CA TYR A 132 0.96 -23.51 -9.47
C TYR A 132 0.43 -24.94 -9.59
N GLU A 133 -0.89 -25.09 -9.62
CA GLU A 133 -1.50 -26.37 -10.01
C GLU A 133 -1.18 -26.64 -11.49
N ALA A 134 -0.97 -27.91 -11.85
CA ALA A 134 -0.66 -28.26 -13.22
C ALA A 134 -1.77 -27.78 -14.16
N ALA A 135 -1.42 -27.01 -15.19
CA ALA A 135 -2.39 -26.62 -16.21
C ALA A 135 -2.88 -27.88 -16.94
N ASN A 136 -4.20 -27.98 -17.15
CA ASN A 136 -4.78 -29.09 -17.91
C ASN A 136 -4.36 -29.07 -19.39
N ASN A 137 -3.79 -27.95 -19.86
CA ASN A 137 -3.27 -27.74 -21.20
C ASN A 137 -1.93 -27.01 -21.12
N THR A 138 -0.94 -27.41 -21.93
CA THR A 138 0.41 -26.82 -21.94
C THR A 138 0.47 -25.40 -22.50
N ASP A 139 -0.59 -24.96 -23.17
CA ASP A 139 -0.68 -23.63 -23.80
C ASP A 139 -1.34 -22.56 -22.91
N GLU A 140 -1.87 -22.95 -21.75
CA GLU A 140 -2.56 -22.04 -20.83
C GLU A 140 -1.73 -21.78 -19.57
N CYS A 141 -1.62 -20.51 -19.18
CA CYS A 141 -0.95 -20.13 -17.95
C CYS A 141 -1.75 -20.65 -16.75
N PRO A 142 -1.13 -21.40 -15.82
CA PRO A 142 -1.86 -21.85 -14.64
C PRO A 142 -2.24 -20.63 -13.80
N THR A 143 -3.52 -20.51 -13.46
CA THR A 143 -4.05 -19.39 -12.68
C THR A 143 -4.24 -19.73 -11.21
N ASP A 144 -4.41 -21.01 -10.87
CA ASP A 144 -4.58 -21.48 -9.50
C ASP A 144 -3.22 -21.87 -8.90
N TYR A 145 -2.93 -21.38 -7.70
CA TYR A 145 -1.66 -21.64 -7.02
C TYR A 145 -1.78 -21.71 -5.50
N ASN A 146 -0.82 -22.37 -4.86
CA ASN A 146 -0.62 -22.33 -3.43
C ASN A 146 0.61 -21.48 -3.07
N MET A 147 0.55 -20.74 -1.97
CA MET A 147 1.66 -19.96 -1.42
C MET A 147 2.36 -20.76 -0.31
N PHE A 148 3.69 -20.77 -0.32
CA PHE A 148 4.51 -21.43 0.68
C PHE A 148 5.69 -20.57 1.09
N THR A 149 6.01 -20.60 2.38
CA THR A 149 7.24 -20.01 2.91
C THR A 149 8.35 -21.04 2.85
N TYR A 150 9.46 -20.69 2.20
CA TYR A 150 10.65 -21.52 2.09
C TYR A 150 11.81 -20.86 2.84
N LYS A 151 12.75 -21.67 3.33
CA LYS A 151 13.95 -21.16 4.01
C LYS A 151 14.81 -20.32 3.07
N ASN A 152 14.85 -20.68 1.78
CA ASN A 152 15.58 -19.95 0.76
C ASN A 152 15.07 -20.23 -0.67
N THR A 153 15.61 -19.47 -1.62
CA THR A 153 15.33 -19.59 -3.06
C THR A 153 15.58 -21.00 -3.61
N ASP A 154 16.62 -21.69 -3.15
CA ASP A 154 16.98 -23.02 -3.67
C ASP A 154 15.97 -24.09 -3.24
N GLU A 155 15.47 -24.01 -2.01
CA GLU A 155 14.39 -24.87 -1.53
C GLU A 155 13.09 -24.61 -2.30
N ALA A 156 12.73 -23.34 -2.53
CA ALA A 156 11.57 -22.98 -3.34
C ALA A 156 11.65 -23.56 -4.77
N LYS A 157 12.81 -23.39 -5.42
CA LYS A 157 13.06 -23.93 -6.77
C LYS A 157 13.00 -25.47 -6.79
N SER A 158 13.53 -26.12 -5.77
CA SER A 158 13.53 -27.59 -5.66
C SER A 158 12.13 -28.16 -5.49
N ASP A 159 11.20 -27.41 -4.89
CA ASP A 159 9.77 -27.74 -4.79
C ASP A 159 8.95 -27.29 -6.02
N GLY A 160 9.62 -26.82 -7.08
CA GLY A 160 8.95 -26.31 -8.30
C GLY A 160 8.17 -25.02 -8.08
N ALA A 161 8.44 -24.29 -6.99
CA ALA A 161 7.80 -23.02 -6.71
C ALA A 161 8.54 -21.84 -7.34
N VAL A 162 7.78 -20.83 -7.73
CA VAL A 162 8.27 -19.57 -8.29
C VAL A 162 8.34 -18.54 -7.17
N VAL A 163 9.56 -18.07 -6.85
CA VAL A 163 9.75 -17.03 -5.83
C VAL A 163 9.08 -15.73 -6.25
N THR A 164 8.23 -15.18 -5.37
CA THR A 164 7.50 -13.94 -5.64
C THR A 164 7.93 -12.77 -4.75
N HIS A 165 8.51 -13.02 -3.58
CA HIS A 165 9.16 -11.99 -2.76
C HIS A 165 10.06 -12.63 -1.70
N THR A 166 10.97 -11.85 -1.12
CA THR A 166 11.75 -12.25 0.07
C THR A 166 10.92 -12.12 1.34
N GLY A 167 11.33 -12.81 2.41
CA GLY A 167 10.55 -12.98 3.63
C GLY A 167 9.46 -14.05 3.53
N ALA A 168 8.82 -14.35 4.66
CA ALA A 168 7.72 -15.31 4.72
C ALA A 168 6.45 -14.82 4.00
N CYS A 169 5.62 -15.75 3.53
CA CYS A 169 4.31 -15.40 3.00
C CYS A 169 3.40 -14.80 4.07
N GLY A 170 2.53 -13.87 3.70
CA GLY A 170 1.59 -13.21 4.59
C GLY A 170 0.32 -12.77 3.87
N VAL A 171 -0.47 -11.94 4.53
CA VAL A 171 -1.81 -11.55 4.04
C VAL A 171 -1.80 -10.71 2.76
N CYS A 172 -0.63 -10.18 2.36
CA CYS A 172 -0.44 -9.40 1.14
C CYS A 172 0.39 -10.14 0.06
N SER A 173 0.61 -11.46 0.21
CA SER A 173 1.48 -12.24 -0.68
C SER A 173 0.81 -12.73 -1.96
N THR A 174 -0.51 -12.54 -2.13
CA THR A 174 -1.24 -13.01 -3.32
C THR A 174 -0.79 -12.28 -4.59
N THR A 175 -0.90 -12.90 -5.78
CA THR A 175 -0.59 -12.22 -7.05
C THR A 175 -1.54 -11.04 -7.32
N GLN A 176 -2.76 -11.10 -6.80
CA GLN A 176 -3.68 -9.96 -6.78
C GLN A 176 -3.04 -8.75 -6.08
N ASP A 177 -2.51 -8.95 -4.88
CA ASP A 177 -1.82 -7.89 -4.13
C ASP A 177 -0.55 -7.42 -4.86
N LEU A 178 0.19 -8.33 -5.49
CA LEU A 178 1.35 -7.98 -6.33
C LEU A 178 0.94 -7.04 -7.46
N ALA A 179 -0.14 -7.34 -8.16
CA ALA A 179 -0.67 -6.51 -9.25
C ALA A 179 -1.08 -5.13 -8.74
N ALA A 180 -1.67 -5.04 -7.54
CA ALA A 180 -1.99 -3.76 -6.90
C ALA A 180 -0.73 -2.93 -6.61
N TYR A 181 0.33 -3.54 -6.08
CA TYR A 181 1.63 -2.89 -5.94
C TYR A 181 2.21 -2.48 -7.31
N MET A 182 2.24 -3.35 -8.30
CA MET A 182 2.77 -3.00 -9.64
C MET A 182 2.02 -1.83 -10.28
N ARG A 183 0.69 -1.77 -10.11
CA ARG A 183 -0.18 -0.71 -10.65
C ARG A 183 -0.05 0.62 -9.91
N THR A 184 0.26 0.56 -8.61
CA THR A 184 0.24 1.73 -7.72
C THR A 184 1.61 1.93 -7.07
N PRO A 185 2.55 2.64 -7.73
CA PRO A 185 3.86 2.94 -7.17
C PRO A 185 3.79 3.61 -5.79
N ASP A 186 2.94 4.62 -5.66
CA ASP A 186 2.63 5.30 -4.40
C ASP A 186 1.45 4.67 -3.65
N ILE A 187 1.62 3.41 -3.29
CA ILE A 187 0.56 2.68 -2.56
C ILE A 187 0.35 3.25 -1.14
N LEU A 188 1.35 3.92 -0.57
CA LEU A 188 1.24 4.56 0.74
C LEU A 188 0.25 5.71 0.70
N THR A 189 0.41 6.64 -0.25
CA THR A 189 -0.55 7.74 -0.41
C THR A 189 -1.93 7.23 -0.79
N ALA A 190 -2.03 6.24 -1.67
CA ALA A 190 -3.31 5.66 -2.08
C ALA A 190 -4.06 5.03 -0.88
N THR A 191 -3.39 4.20 -0.09
CA THR A 191 -3.99 3.56 1.10
C THR A 191 -4.26 4.57 2.23
N LYS A 192 -3.42 5.60 2.38
CA LYS A 192 -3.65 6.74 3.31
C LYS A 192 -4.90 7.50 2.92
N HIS A 193 -5.11 7.76 1.64
CA HIS A 193 -6.30 8.40 1.12
C HIS A 193 -7.56 7.59 1.48
N CYS A 194 -7.56 6.29 1.19
CA CYS A 194 -8.67 5.40 1.56
C CYS A 194 -8.91 5.38 3.08
N SER A 195 -7.86 5.46 3.89
CA SER A 195 -7.98 5.49 5.35
C SER A 195 -8.56 6.80 5.89
N LYS A 196 -8.32 7.93 5.21
CA LYS A 196 -8.89 9.26 5.55
C LYS A 196 -10.37 9.39 5.18
N LEU A 197 -10.85 8.67 4.16
CA LEU A 197 -12.28 8.66 3.77
C LEU A 197 -13.22 8.19 4.90
N SER A 198 -12.64 7.58 5.95
CA SER A 198 -13.29 7.18 7.21
C SER A 198 -14.06 8.29 7.92
N LEU A 199 -13.70 9.56 7.72
CA LEU A 199 -14.33 10.67 8.43
C LEU A 199 -15.66 11.13 7.80
N LEU A 200 -15.99 10.67 6.58
CA LEU A 200 -17.12 11.22 5.82
C LEU A 200 -18.14 10.19 5.32
N ARG A 201 -17.79 8.90 5.12
CA ARG A 201 -18.71 7.89 4.53
C ARG A 201 -18.39 6.45 5.00
N GLY A 202 -19.36 5.70 5.53
CA GLY A 202 -19.26 4.34 6.13
C GLY A 202 -18.35 3.30 5.44
N ASN A 203 -18.92 2.30 4.74
CA ASN A 203 -18.16 1.20 4.08
C ASN A 203 -17.23 1.65 2.93
N SER A 204 -16.97 2.96 2.79
CA SER A 204 -16.18 3.53 1.70
C SER A 204 -14.69 3.14 1.75
N ARG A 205 -14.17 2.80 2.94
CA ARG A 205 -12.74 2.47 3.13
C ARG A 205 -12.35 1.17 2.41
N GLU A 206 -13.13 0.12 2.62
CA GLU A 206 -12.88 -1.20 2.03
C GLU A 206 -13.04 -1.15 0.51
N ASN A 207 -14.09 -0.48 0.01
CA ASN A 207 -14.29 -0.30 -1.42
C ASN A 207 -13.13 0.48 -2.06
N CYS A 208 -12.65 1.56 -1.42
CA CYS A 208 -11.52 2.33 -1.92
C CYS A 208 -10.24 1.47 -2.01
N LEU A 209 -9.96 0.62 -1.02
CA LEU A 209 -8.81 -0.28 -1.06
C LEU A 209 -8.99 -1.42 -2.08
N ALA A 210 -10.21 -1.92 -2.24
CA ALA A 210 -10.55 -2.89 -3.27
C ALA A 210 -10.37 -2.31 -4.69
N GLU A 211 -10.66 -1.02 -4.88
CA GLU A 211 -10.42 -0.30 -6.15
C GLU A 211 -8.93 -0.14 -6.47
N ILE A 212 -8.05 -0.10 -5.47
CA ILE A 212 -6.58 -0.21 -5.67
C ILE A 212 -6.21 -1.61 -6.19
N GLY A 213 -7.05 -2.61 -5.90
CA GLY A 213 -6.88 -4.01 -6.31
C GLY A 213 -6.39 -4.91 -5.19
N LEU A 214 -6.30 -4.44 -3.96
CA LEU A 214 -5.84 -5.24 -2.82
C LEU A 214 -6.86 -6.33 -2.45
N SER A 215 -6.35 -7.47 -1.99
CA SER A 215 -7.17 -8.50 -1.38
C SER A 215 -7.82 -7.99 -0.09
N LYS A 216 -8.90 -8.64 0.34
CA LYS A 216 -9.62 -8.23 1.57
C LYS A 216 -8.71 -8.23 2.79
N ALA A 217 -7.95 -9.31 3.01
CA ALA A 217 -7.06 -9.44 4.17
C ALA A 217 -5.92 -8.41 4.14
N CYS A 218 -5.31 -8.16 2.97
CA CYS A 218 -4.31 -7.12 2.84
C CYS A 218 -4.91 -5.72 3.06
N SER A 219 -6.12 -5.47 2.57
CA SER A 219 -6.84 -4.21 2.80
C SER A 219 -7.10 -3.96 4.29
N GLU A 220 -7.60 -4.96 5.01
CA GLU A 220 -7.80 -4.89 6.46
C GLU A 220 -6.50 -4.57 7.20
N LEU A 221 -5.39 -5.21 6.83
CA LEU A 221 -4.07 -4.91 7.40
C LEU A 221 -3.66 -3.45 7.16
N TRP A 222 -3.84 -2.93 5.94
CA TRP A 222 -3.56 -1.52 5.62
C TRP A 222 -4.40 -0.55 6.45
N LEU A 223 -5.68 -0.85 6.67
CA LEU A 223 -6.55 -0.04 7.53
C LEU A 223 -6.06 -0.04 8.98
N HIS A 224 -5.67 -1.21 9.49
CA HIS A 224 -5.10 -1.35 10.82
C HIS A 224 -3.78 -0.58 10.95
N ARG A 225 -2.91 -0.64 9.94
CA ARG A 225 -1.65 0.11 9.87
C ARG A 225 -1.90 1.60 9.98
N TRP A 226 -2.76 2.16 9.13
CA TRP A 226 -3.02 3.61 9.15
C TRP A 226 -3.65 4.07 10.45
N ASN A 227 -4.54 3.28 11.05
CA ASN A 227 -5.09 3.60 12.37
C ASN A 227 -3.97 3.63 13.44
N ALA A 228 -3.00 2.72 13.39
CA ALA A 228 -1.85 2.75 14.31
C ALA A 228 -0.94 3.97 14.06
N VAL A 229 -0.62 4.28 12.81
CA VAL A 229 0.16 5.48 12.43
C VAL A 229 -0.53 6.76 12.89
N PHE A 230 -1.86 6.89 12.72
CA PHE A 230 -2.60 8.06 13.17
C PHE A 230 -2.65 8.22 14.69
N VAL A 231 -2.40 7.16 15.46
CA VAL A 231 -2.32 7.23 16.92
C VAL A 231 -0.89 7.53 17.37
N ASN A 232 0.10 6.86 16.78
CA ASN A 232 1.48 6.86 17.27
C ASN A 232 2.35 7.97 16.66
N CYS A 233 2.04 8.42 15.43
CA CYS A 233 2.86 9.38 14.66
C CYS A 233 2.07 10.62 14.25
N LEU A 234 1.00 10.95 14.99
CA LEU A 234 0.06 12.01 14.60
C LEU A 234 0.76 13.37 14.47
N LEU A 235 1.66 13.68 15.40
CA LEU A 235 2.32 14.99 15.46
C LEU A 235 3.31 15.13 14.30
N GLU A 236 4.23 14.18 14.16
CA GLU A 236 5.26 14.11 13.13
C GLU A 236 4.64 14.12 11.73
N CYS A 237 3.59 13.32 11.52
CA CYS A 237 2.90 13.25 10.24
C CYS A 237 2.02 14.46 9.95
N THR A 238 1.50 15.16 10.96
CA THR A 238 0.76 16.41 10.73
C THR A 238 1.72 17.51 10.32
N GLU A 239 2.87 17.64 10.97
CA GLU A 239 3.89 18.62 10.62
C GLU A 239 4.42 18.40 9.20
N SER A 240 4.86 17.17 8.90
CA SER A 240 5.37 16.82 7.57
C SER A 240 4.34 17.07 6.46
N MET A 241 3.07 16.75 6.72
CA MET A 241 1.97 17.06 5.80
C MET A 241 1.70 18.56 5.63
N LEU A 242 1.79 19.37 6.69
CA LEU A 242 1.60 20.83 6.61
C LEU A 242 2.72 21.50 5.80
N ARG A 243 3.92 20.89 5.82
CA ARG A 243 5.10 21.35 5.10
C ARG A 243 5.22 20.77 3.68
N ASP A 244 4.34 19.84 3.30
CA ASP A 244 4.38 19.11 2.02
C ASP A 244 5.77 18.45 1.78
N GLU A 245 6.32 17.87 2.84
CA GLU A 245 7.67 17.30 2.80
C GLU A 245 7.73 16.02 1.95
N PRO A 246 8.78 15.85 1.13
CA PRO A 246 9.03 14.59 0.45
C PRO A 246 9.32 13.48 1.47
N SER A 247 9.07 12.23 1.09
CA SER A 247 9.35 11.06 1.93
C SER A 247 10.82 10.94 2.36
N ASN A 248 11.73 11.42 1.52
CA ASN A 248 13.16 11.49 1.82
C ASN A 248 13.63 12.95 1.81
N THR A 249 14.41 13.33 2.81
CA THR A 249 14.96 14.66 3.04
C THR A 249 16.49 14.65 3.06
N GLY A 250 17.08 15.81 2.79
CA GLY A 250 18.53 16.00 2.91
C GLY A 250 19.37 15.35 1.79
N PRO A 251 20.70 15.60 1.78
CA PRO A 251 21.60 15.14 0.72
C PRO A 251 21.89 13.63 0.77
N GLN A 252 21.63 12.99 1.91
CA GLN A 252 21.78 11.54 2.12
C GLN A 252 20.45 10.78 1.96
N CYS A 253 19.38 11.48 1.55
CA CYS A 253 18.04 10.90 1.34
C CYS A 253 17.50 10.17 2.57
N GLU A 254 17.75 10.74 3.74
CA GLU A 254 17.19 10.28 5.01
C GLU A 254 15.68 10.32 4.96
N LEU A 255 14.99 9.48 5.74
CA LEU A 255 13.55 9.59 5.86
C LEU A 255 13.16 10.90 6.55
N ASN A 256 12.04 11.49 6.12
CA ASN A 256 11.44 12.54 6.94
C ASN A 256 10.88 11.95 8.25
N ASP A 257 10.65 12.81 9.24
CA ASP A 257 10.26 12.40 10.60
C ASP A 257 8.96 11.58 10.64
N CYS A 258 7.99 11.87 9.77
CA CYS A 258 6.75 11.11 9.67
C CYS A 258 6.97 9.68 9.17
N VAL A 259 7.76 9.53 8.10
CA VAL A 259 8.04 8.22 7.52
C VAL A 259 8.93 7.41 8.47
N GLN A 260 9.90 8.05 9.13
CA GLN A 260 10.74 7.42 10.15
C GLN A 260 9.89 6.90 11.32
N CYS A 261 9.01 7.73 11.89
CA CYS A 261 8.11 7.28 12.96
C CYS A 261 7.23 6.09 12.55
N ASN A 262 6.71 6.09 11.31
CA ASN A 262 5.91 4.98 10.79
C ASN A 262 6.74 3.68 10.72
N GLU A 263 7.98 3.73 10.24
CA GLU A 263 8.86 2.56 10.20
C GLU A 263 9.18 2.05 11.62
N ASP A 264 9.50 2.96 12.55
CA ASP A 264 9.90 2.61 13.92
C ASP A 264 8.75 2.02 14.75
N THR A 265 7.51 2.46 14.53
CA THR A 265 6.37 2.08 15.38
C THR A 265 5.45 1.03 14.74
N VAL A 266 5.38 0.98 13.42
CA VAL A 266 4.39 0.17 12.68
C VAL A 266 5.04 -0.69 11.59
N GLY A 267 6.22 -0.30 11.11
CA GLY A 267 6.90 -0.91 9.97
C GLY A 267 7.23 -2.38 10.17
N GLU A 268 7.80 -2.74 11.32
CA GLU A 268 8.18 -4.12 11.63
C GLU A 268 6.96 -5.06 11.66
N VAL A 269 5.95 -4.75 12.48
CA VAL A 269 4.73 -5.54 12.61
C VAL A 269 4.00 -5.66 11.26
N PHE A 270 3.90 -4.55 10.51
CA PHE A 270 3.28 -4.58 9.19
C PHE A 270 4.05 -5.50 8.24
N THR A 271 5.37 -5.38 8.19
CA THR A 271 6.22 -6.14 7.29
C THR A 271 6.21 -7.64 7.59
N GLN A 272 6.13 -8.01 8.87
CA GLN A 272 5.95 -9.40 9.29
C GLN A 272 4.60 -9.95 8.80
N VAL A 273 3.49 -9.30 9.16
CA VAL A 273 2.12 -9.80 8.86
C VAL A 273 1.77 -9.72 7.37
N ALA A 274 2.19 -8.66 6.68
CA ALA A 274 1.94 -8.50 5.25
C ALA A 274 2.65 -9.60 4.43
N GLY A 275 3.84 -10.02 4.88
CA GLY A 275 4.76 -10.87 4.12
C GLY A 275 5.40 -10.11 2.95
N ARG A 276 4.58 -9.52 2.09
CA ARG A 276 4.98 -8.69 0.96
C ARG A 276 5.06 -7.21 1.29
N THR A 277 6.16 -6.59 0.88
CA THR A 277 6.27 -5.14 0.64
C THR A 277 6.77 -4.90 -0.78
N ARG A 278 6.76 -3.63 -1.25
CA ARG A 278 7.35 -3.27 -2.54
C ARG A 278 8.83 -3.69 -2.61
N ARG A 279 9.62 -3.34 -1.59
CA ARG A 279 11.05 -3.66 -1.47
C ARG A 279 11.32 -5.16 -1.55
N ARG A 280 10.59 -5.97 -0.78
CA ARG A 280 10.68 -7.44 -0.80
C ARG A 280 10.31 -8.06 -2.14
N SER A 281 9.54 -7.35 -2.95
CA SER A 281 9.13 -7.77 -4.28
C SER A 281 10.03 -7.22 -5.40
N GLY A 282 11.11 -6.52 -5.09
CA GLY A 282 11.93 -5.87 -6.12
C GLY A 282 11.23 -4.72 -6.84
N LEU A 283 10.22 -4.11 -6.22
CA LEU A 283 9.50 -2.97 -6.75
C LEU A 283 9.99 -1.70 -6.05
N LEU A 284 10.28 -0.66 -6.84
CA LEU A 284 10.68 0.65 -6.32
C LEU A 284 9.49 1.36 -5.67
N SER A 285 9.72 2.11 -4.58
CA SER A 285 8.71 2.89 -3.84
C SER A 285 8.91 4.40 -3.95
N THR A 286 7.95 5.17 -3.44
CA THR A 286 8.07 6.62 -3.15
C THR A 286 9.05 6.94 -2.04
N GLU A 287 9.57 5.94 -1.35
CA GLU A 287 10.58 6.06 -0.30
C GLU A 287 11.88 5.45 -0.83
N ALA A 288 12.93 6.27 -0.95
CA ALA A 288 14.27 5.80 -1.26
C ALA A 288 14.81 5.06 -0.04
N ARG A 289 15.39 3.89 -0.29
CA ARG A 289 15.88 2.92 0.68
C ARG A 289 17.21 2.38 0.20
N LEU A 290 17.96 1.72 1.07
CA LEU A 290 19.24 1.14 0.69
C LEU A 290 19.06 0.15 -0.47
N CYS A 291 19.99 0.16 -1.42
CA CYS A 291 19.89 -0.70 -2.60
C CYS A 291 19.83 -2.20 -2.24
N GLU A 292 20.47 -2.60 -1.13
CA GLU A 292 20.44 -3.97 -0.60
C GLU A 292 19.09 -4.41 -0.02
N GLU A 293 18.20 -3.47 0.29
CA GLU A 293 16.84 -3.78 0.76
C GLU A 293 15.88 -4.10 -0.39
N ILE A 294 16.23 -3.73 -1.63
CA ILE A 294 15.41 -3.99 -2.80
C ILE A 294 15.77 -5.39 -3.32
N SER A 295 14.83 -6.31 -3.14
CA SER A 295 15.07 -7.70 -3.50
C SER A 295 15.18 -7.89 -5.02
N PRO A 296 16.11 -8.73 -5.52
CA PRO A 296 16.31 -8.94 -6.96
C PRO A 296 15.28 -9.93 -7.54
N VAL A 297 14.00 -9.73 -7.28
CA VAL A 297 12.92 -10.62 -7.75
C VAL A 297 12.38 -10.14 -9.09
N ILE A 298 12.37 -11.04 -10.08
CA ILE A 298 11.80 -10.80 -11.41
C ILE A 298 10.44 -11.48 -11.49
N HIS A 299 9.43 -10.73 -11.91
CA HIS A 299 8.06 -11.22 -12.01
C HIS A 299 7.72 -11.65 -13.43
N GLN A 300 7.32 -12.91 -13.57
CA GLN A 300 6.76 -13.49 -14.79
C GLN A 300 5.37 -14.03 -14.47
N SER A 301 4.35 -13.55 -15.18
CA SER A 301 2.94 -13.90 -14.95
C SER A 301 2.58 -15.29 -15.48
N CYS A 302 3.45 -15.92 -16.26
CA CYS A 302 3.23 -17.25 -16.85
C CYS A 302 4.52 -18.09 -16.87
N PRO A 303 5.00 -18.55 -15.70
CA PRO A 303 6.32 -19.17 -15.58
C PRO A 303 6.41 -20.61 -16.14
N MET A 304 5.26 -21.25 -16.44
CA MET A 304 5.20 -22.68 -16.79
C MET A 304 5.00 -22.97 -18.28
N VAL A 305 4.72 -21.97 -19.11
CA VAL A 305 4.68 -22.17 -20.58
C VAL A 305 6.12 -22.25 -21.04
N ASN A 306 6.51 -23.45 -21.52
CA ASN A 306 7.85 -23.82 -21.95
C ASN A 306 8.66 -22.62 -22.49
N VAL A 307 9.46 -22.01 -21.63
CA VAL A 307 10.63 -21.28 -22.10
C VAL A 307 11.55 -22.37 -22.62
N THR A 308 11.46 -22.64 -23.92
CA THR A 308 12.50 -23.40 -24.60
C THR A 308 13.85 -22.82 -24.17
N LEU A 309 14.77 -23.69 -23.74
CA LEU A 309 16.11 -23.40 -23.19
C LEU A 309 16.95 -22.35 -23.94
N ALA A 310 16.50 -21.88 -25.11
CA ALA A 310 17.13 -20.83 -25.90
C ALA A 310 16.95 -19.41 -25.29
N GLU A 311 15.88 -19.12 -24.56
CA GLU A 311 15.59 -17.73 -24.16
C GLU A 311 16.18 -17.33 -22.79
N GLN A 312 16.41 -18.29 -21.89
CA GLN A 312 17.08 -18.05 -20.60
C GLN A 312 18.53 -17.60 -20.75
N ARG A 313 19.22 -17.92 -21.86
CA ARG A 313 20.61 -17.46 -22.12
C ARG A 313 20.72 -15.99 -22.54
N SER A 314 19.60 -15.31 -22.82
CA SER A 314 19.61 -13.91 -23.25
C SER A 314 19.49 -12.90 -22.10
N VAL A 315 19.22 -13.37 -20.88
CA VAL A 315 19.09 -12.53 -19.67
C VAL A 315 20.36 -12.57 -18.80
N GLU A 316 21.29 -13.50 -19.08
CA GLU A 316 22.57 -13.64 -18.37
C GLU A 316 23.78 -13.04 -19.12
N ASN A 317 23.57 -12.31 -20.23
CA ASN A 317 24.61 -11.58 -20.96
C ASN A 317 24.34 -10.08 -21.03
#